data_AF-A0A820EQ38-F1
#
_entry.id   AF-A0A820EQ38-F1
#
_cell.length_a   1.000
_cell.length_b   1.000
_cell.length_c   1.000
_cell.angle_alpha   90.00
_cell.angle_beta   90.00
_cell.angle_gamma   90.00
#
_symmetry.space_group_name_H-M   'P 1'
#
loop_
_entity.id
_entity.type
_entity.pdbx_description
1 polymer ?
#
loop_
_entity_poly.entity_id
_entity_poly.type
_entity_poly.pdbx_seq_one_letter_code
_entity_poly.pdbx_strand_id
1 'polypeptide(L)'
;RTLLSQPVSELLTERAAQFGLLLDDISITHLSFGPEFTSAVELKQVAQQDAEKQRFLVEKAEQSRQANVIAAEGDARAADLIGKALGEAGDGLIELRRIEAAEDIAGQLSKSRNIVYLPHGPQMLLNISGAAQ
;
A
#
# COMPACT_ATOMS: atom_id res chain seq x y z
N ARG A 1 -24.09 26.87 -8.98
CA ARG A 1 -25.54 27.13 -9.11
C ARG A 1 -25.81 28.60 -9.48
N THR A 2 -25.16 29.57 -8.84
CA THR A 2 -25.31 31.01 -9.13
C THR A 2 -24.95 31.45 -10.56
N LEU A 3 -23.95 30.83 -11.19
CA LEU A 3 -23.47 31.24 -12.52
C LEU A 3 -24.49 31.05 -13.66
N LEU A 4 -25.43 30.12 -13.51
CA LEU A 4 -26.47 29.85 -14.52
C LEU A 4 -27.78 30.61 -14.23
N SER A 5 -28.00 31.03 -12.99
CA SER A 5 -29.24 31.68 -12.56
C SER A 5 -29.37 33.10 -13.10
N GLN A 6 -28.30 33.89 -13.07
CA GLN A 6 -28.29 35.28 -13.55
C GLN A 6 -28.63 35.41 -15.05
N PRO A 7 -27.92 34.73 -15.99
CA PRO A 7 -28.19 34.91 -17.41
C PRO A 7 -29.58 34.42 -17.83
N VAL A 8 -30.10 33.38 -17.16
CA VAL A 8 -31.46 32.87 -17.43
C VAL A 8 -32.51 33.87 -16.91
N SER A 9 -32.27 34.49 -15.77
CA SER A 9 -33.16 35.52 -15.22
C SER A 9 -33.22 36.75 -16.12
N GLU A 10 -32.08 37.26 -16.59
CA GLU A 10 -32.02 38.41 -17.49
C GLU A 10 -32.79 38.15 -18.80
N LEU A 11 -32.58 36.99 -19.43
CA LEU A 11 -33.26 36.63 -20.69
C LEU A 11 -34.78 36.54 -20.52
N LEU A 12 -35.25 35.97 -19.40
CA LEU A 12 -36.68 35.83 -19.14
C LEU A 12 -37.33 37.16 -18.77
N THR A 13 -36.65 38.01 -18.00
CA THR A 13 -37.11 39.36 -17.64
C THR A 13 -37.24 40.24 -18.89
N GLU A 14 -36.29 40.19 -19.82
CA GLU A 14 -36.35 40.93 -21.09
C GLU A 14 -37.54 40.49 -21.95
N ARG A 15 -37.81 39.18 -22.03
CA ARG A 15 -38.95 38.65 -22.78
C ARG A 15 -40.28 38.98 -22.11
N ALA A 16 -40.36 38.90 -20.79
CA ALA A 16 -41.57 39.20 -20.04
C ALA A 16 -41.92 40.71 -20.08
N ALA A 17 -40.91 41.58 -20.11
CA ALA A 17 -41.09 43.02 -20.28
C ALA A 17 -41.79 43.37 -21.61
N GLN A 18 -41.55 42.62 -22.70
CA GLN A 18 -42.27 42.80 -23.97
C GLN A 18 -43.78 42.49 -23.86
N PHE A 19 -44.18 41.69 -22.88
CA PHE A 19 -45.58 41.37 -22.58
C PHE A 19 -46.15 42.19 -21.41
N GLY A 20 -45.39 43.14 -20.86
CA GLY A 20 -45.80 43.97 -19.72
C GLY A 20 -45.84 43.23 -18.38
N LEU A 21 -45.15 42.10 -18.26
CA LEU A 21 -45.08 41.28 -17.04
C LEU A 21 -43.80 41.59 -16.25
N LEU A 22 -43.93 41.83 -14.94
CA LEU A 22 -42.83 41.99 -13.98
C LEU A 22 -42.55 40.65 -13.29
N LEU A 23 -41.32 40.14 -13.38
CA LEU A 23 -40.84 38.97 -12.64
C LEU A 23 -39.86 39.39 -11.54
N ASP A 24 -40.12 38.96 -10.30
CA ASP A 24 -39.25 39.20 -9.12
C ASP A 24 -38.28 38.04 -8.86
N ASP A 25 -38.78 36.80 -8.74
CA ASP A 25 -37.96 35.61 -8.44
C ASP A 25 -38.28 34.43 -9.35
N ILE A 26 -37.25 33.76 -9.86
CA ILE A 26 -37.37 32.61 -10.77
C ILE A 26 -36.74 31.38 -10.12
N SER A 27 -37.51 30.30 -10.02
CA SER A 27 -37.01 29.00 -9.56
C SER A 27 -36.96 27.99 -10.71
N ILE A 28 -35.79 27.38 -10.90
CA ILE A 28 -35.61 26.26 -11.85
C ILE A 28 -35.87 24.96 -11.08
N THR A 29 -36.98 24.30 -11.37
CA THR A 29 -37.44 23.08 -10.67
C THR A 29 -36.96 21.79 -11.33
N HIS A 30 -36.88 21.75 -12.65
CA HIS A 30 -36.42 20.56 -13.36
C HIS A 30 -35.61 20.93 -14.60
N LEU A 31 -34.38 20.43 -14.68
CA LEU A 31 -33.53 20.55 -15.85
C LEU A 31 -33.19 19.13 -16.30
N SER A 32 -33.69 18.73 -17.46
CA SER A 32 -33.32 17.46 -18.06
C SER A 32 -32.16 17.72 -19.03
N PHE A 33 -31.07 16.99 -18.84
CA PHE A 33 -29.99 16.94 -19.81
C PHE A 33 -30.27 15.77 -20.76
N GLY A 34 -29.90 15.92 -22.03
CA GLY A 34 -29.94 14.80 -22.97
C GLY A 34 -29.05 13.63 -22.52
N PRO A 35 -29.37 12.38 -22.87
CA PRO A 35 -28.63 11.20 -22.42
C PRO A 35 -27.15 11.24 -22.81
N GLU A 36 -26.81 11.83 -23.97
CA GLU A 36 -25.43 11.98 -24.44
C GLU A 36 -24.63 12.98 -23.59
N PHE A 37 -25.27 14.05 -23.12
CA PHE A 37 -24.63 15.04 -22.26
C PHE A 37 -24.32 14.45 -20.88
N THR A 38 -25.26 13.69 -20.31
CA THR A 38 -25.05 13.00 -19.03
C THR A 38 -23.89 12.01 -19.14
N SER A 39 -23.84 11.20 -20.21
CA SER A 39 -22.75 10.26 -20.43
C SER A 39 -21.39 10.96 -20.60
N ALA A 40 -21.32 12.06 -21.35
CA ALA A 40 -20.08 12.82 -21.51
C ALA A 40 -19.58 13.43 -20.18
N VAL A 41 -20.50 13.89 -19.33
CA VAL A 41 -20.16 14.42 -18.00
C VAL A 41 -19.67 13.31 -17.09
N GLU A 42 -20.32 12.14 -17.09
CA GLU A 42 -19.88 10.97 -16.32
C GLU A 42 -18.48 10.52 -16.76
N LEU A 43 -18.23 10.40 -18.06
CA LEU A 43 -16.92 10.05 -18.59
C LEU A 43 -15.85 11.06 -18.17
N LYS A 44 -16.16 12.35 -18.19
CA LYS A 44 -15.25 13.39 -17.72
C LYS A 44 -14.97 13.27 -16.23
N GLN A 45 -15.97 12.95 -15.43
CA GLN A 45 -15.80 12.73 -13.99
C GLN A 45 -14.94 11.50 -13.71
N VAL A 46 -15.16 10.38 -14.40
CA VAL A 46 -14.34 9.18 -14.27
C VAL A 46 -12.89 9.47 -14.65
N ALA A 47 -12.66 10.17 -15.77
CA ALA A 47 -11.31 10.54 -16.19
C ALA A 47 -10.59 11.43 -15.16
N GLN A 48 -11.30 12.37 -14.54
CA GLN A 48 -10.73 13.21 -13.47
C GLN A 48 -10.39 12.39 -12.22
N GLN A 49 -11.29 11.50 -11.79
CA GLN A 49 -11.06 10.62 -10.65
C GLN A 49 -9.89 9.67 -10.90
N ASP A 50 -9.80 9.10 -12.10
CA ASP A 50 -8.69 8.24 -12.48
C ASP A 50 -7.37 8.98 -12.48
N ALA A 51 -7.32 10.22 -12.99
CA ALA A 51 -6.11 11.05 -12.97
C ALA A 51 -5.65 11.35 -11.53
N GLU A 52 -6.58 11.69 -10.62
CA GLU A 52 -6.28 11.90 -9.20
C GLU A 52 -5.76 10.61 -8.54
N LYS A 53 -6.39 9.48 -8.84
CA LYS A 53 -5.99 8.17 -8.31
C LYS A 53 -4.59 7.76 -8.79
N GLN A 54 -4.27 7.99 -10.07
CA GLN A 54 -2.93 7.71 -10.59
C GLN A 54 -1.88 8.59 -9.92
N ARG A 55 -2.17 9.88 -9.76
CA ARG A 55 -1.27 10.80 -9.04
C ARG A 55 -1.00 10.32 -7.61
N PHE A 56 -2.05 9.92 -6.88
CA PHE A 56 -1.91 9.38 -5.53
C PHE A 56 -1.10 8.08 -5.50
N LEU A 57 -1.27 7.19 -6.48
CA LEU A 57 -0.52 5.94 -6.57
C LEU A 57 0.97 6.19 -6.80
N VAL A 58 1.32 7.14 -7.68
CA VAL A 58 2.71 7.54 -7.93
C VAL A 58 3.34 8.11 -6.66
N GLU A 59 2.65 9.04 -5.99
CA GLU A 59 3.15 9.66 -4.75
C GLU A 59 3.35 8.62 -3.63
N LYS A 60 2.42 7.67 -3.48
CA LYS A 60 2.55 6.56 -2.53
C LYS A 60 3.76 5.67 -2.86
N ALA A 61 4.00 5.39 -4.13
CA ALA A 61 5.14 4.58 -4.56
C ALA A 61 6.47 5.31 -4.28
N GLU A 62 6.53 6.62 -4.50
CA GLU A 62 7.70 7.44 -4.17
C GLU A 62 7.98 7.44 -2.67
N GLN A 63 6.97 7.66 -1.83
CA GLN A 63 7.13 7.62 -0.37
C GLN A 63 7.56 6.24 0.12
N SER A 64 6.98 5.16 -0.41
CA SER A 64 7.38 3.80 -0.05
C SER A 64 8.83 3.51 -0.44
N ARG A 65 9.28 3.97 -1.62
CA ARG A 65 10.68 3.85 -2.03
C ARG A 65 11.61 4.60 -1.07
N GLN A 66 11.28 5.84 -0.73
CA GLN A 66 12.09 6.64 0.21
C GLN A 66 12.15 5.97 1.58
N ALA A 67 11.03 5.48 2.10
CA ALA A 67 10.98 4.76 3.37
C ALA A 67 11.88 3.50 3.35
N ASN A 68 11.85 2.72 2.27
CA ASN A 68 12.71 1.54 2.13
C ASN A 68 14.19 1.89 2.07
N VAL A 69 14.56 2.97 1.39
CA VAL A 69 15.95 3.46 1.34
C VAL A 69 16.40 3.91 2.72
N ILE A 70 15.59 4.70 3.43
CA ILE A 70 15.92 5.19 4.77
C ILE A 70 16.04 4.03 5.77
N ALA A 71 15.15 3.05 5.70
CA ALA A 71 15.22 1.85 6.54
C ALA A 71 16.52 1.07 6.28
N ALA A 72 16.84 0.80 5.01
CA ALA A 72 18.07 0.11 4.64
C ALA A 72 19.33 0.87 5.07
N GLU A 73 19.35 2.20 4.94
CA GLU A 73 20.45 3.04 5.44
C GLU A 73 20.55 3.00 6.97
N GLY A 74 19.41 3.00 7.66
CA GLY A 74 19.34 2.86 9.12
C GLY A 74 19.92 1.53 9.59
N ASP A 75 19.51 0.44 8.96
CA ASP A 75 20.01 -0.91 9.25
C ASP A 75 21.50 -1.04 8.95
N ALA A 76 21.97 -0.49 7.83
CA ALA A 76 23.40 -0.50 7.48
C ALA A 76 24.24 0.27 8.51
N ARG A 77 23.82 1.47 8.91
CA ARG A 77 24.52 2.24 9.95
C ARG A 77 24.47 1.55 11.31
N ALA A 78 23.35 0.93 11.66
CA ALA A 78 23.23 0.16 12.89
C ALA A 78 24.18 -1.05 12.88
N ALA A 79 24.23 -1.80 11.77
CA ALA A 79 25.15 -2.91 11.59
C ALA A 79 26.62 -2.46 11.68
N ASP A 80 26.99 -1.34 11.07
CA ASP A 80 28.34 -0.77 11.17
C ASP A 80 28.71 -0.39 12.61
N LEU A 81 27.78 0.23 13.35
CA LEU A 81 27.99 0.61 14.75
C LEU A 81 28.13 -0.63 15.65
N ILE A 82 27.28 -1.64 15.44
CA ILE A 82 27.37 -2.92 16.16
C ILE A 82 28.69 -3.62 15.82
N GLY A 83 29.09 -3.62 14.54
CA GLY A 83 30.35 -4.22 14.10
C GLY A 83 31.57 -3.57 14.75
N LYS A 84 31.59 -2.24 14.84
CA LYS A 84 32.65 -1.49 15.56
C LYS A 84 32.65 -1.80 17.05
N ALA A 85 31.48 -1.75 17.69
CA ALA A 85 31.35 -2.04 19.12
C ALA A 85 31.75 -3.50 19.45
N LEU A 86 31.42 -4.45 18.58
CA LEU A 86 31.79 -5.86 18.71
C LEU A 86 33.30 -6.07 18.50
N GLY A 87 33.90 -5.37 17.53
CA GLY A 87 35.35 -5.36 17.32
C GLY A 87 36.14 -4.82 18.52
N GLU A 88 35.58 -3.82 19.22
CA GLU A 88 36.16 -3.27 20.46
C GLU A 88 35.89 -4.14 21.69
N ALA A 89 34.71 -4.78 21.78
CA ALA A 89 34.29 -5.59 22.93
C ALA A 89 34.79 -7.06 22.89
N GLY A 90 35.34 -7.52 21.76
CA GLY A 90 36.07 -8.79 21.64
C GLY A 90 35.23 -10.03 21.34
N ASP A 91 35.93 -11.09 20.89
CA ASP A 91 35.39 -12.35 20.34
C ASP A 91 34.52 -13.17 21.33
N GLY A 92 34.67 -12.95 22.63
CA GLY A 92 33.93 -13.69 23.66
C GLY A 92 32.40 -13.50 23.60
N LEU A 93 31.92 -12.35 23.11
CA LEU A 93 30.47 -12.13 22.94
C LEU A 93 29.91 -12.95 21.77
N ILE A 94 30.71 -13.17 20.71
CA ILE A 94 30.31 -13.98 19.55
C ILE A 94 30.21 -15.45 19.95
N GLU A 95 31.19 -15.95 20.71
CA GLU A 95 31.15 -17.31 21.23
C GLU A 95 29.96 -17.55 22.17
N LEU A 96 29.66 -16.60 23.07
CA LEU A 96 28.50 -16.70 23.95
C LEU A 96 27.18 -16.73 23.15
N ARG A 97 27.01 -15.81 22.19
CA ARG A 97 25.85 -15.80 21.28
C ARG A 97 25.72 -17.10 20.48
N ARG A 98 26.85 -17.72 20.10
CA ARG A 98 26.86 -19.01 19.39
C ARG A 98 26.37 -20.15 20.27
N ILE A 99 26.76 -20.15 21.55
CA ILE A 99 26.31 -21.13 22.53
C ILE A 99 24.81 -20.96 22.80
N GLU A 100 24.32 -19.73 23.00
CA GLU A 100 22.89 -19.44 23.21
C GLU A 100 22.03 -19.83 21.99
N ALA A 101 22.49 -19.52 20.77
CA ALA A 101 21.80 -19.94 19.56
C ALA A 101 21.78 -21.47 19.42
N ALA A 102 22.87 -22.16 19.77
CA ALA A 102 22.92 -23.62 19.80
C ALA A 102 21.96 -24.21 20.85
N GLU A 103 21.82 -23.56 22.01
CA GLU A 103 20.86 -23.95 23.06
C GLU A 103 19.41 -23.81 22.57
N ASP A 104 19.06 -22.68 21.93
CA ASP A 104 17.70 -22.47 21.42
C ASP A 104 17.36 -23.44 20.28
N ILE A 105 18.31 -23.66 19.35
CA ILE A 105 18.15 -24.67 18.28
C ILE A 105 17.97 -26.07 18.89
N ALA A 106 18.76 -26.45 19.90
CA ALA A 106 18.62 -27.74 20.58
C ALA A 106 17.27 -27.86 21.31
N GLY A 107 16.79 -26.77 21.92
CA GLY A 107 15.48 -26.70 22.56
C GLY A 107 14.31 -26.82 21.58
N GLN A 108 14.39 -26.16 20.42
CA GLN A 108 13.42 -26.27 19.34
C GLN A 108 13.44 -27.67 18.71
N LEU A 109 14.64 -28.21 18.49
CA LEU A 109 14.83 -29.55 17.94
C LEU A 109 14.21 -30.59 18.87
N SER A 110 14.57 -30.59 20.16
CA SER A 110 14.03 -31.50 21.20
C SER A 110 12.50 -31.55 21.27
N LYS A 111 11.83 -30.42 21.01
CA LYS A 111 10.36 -30.33 20.98
C LYS A 111 9.74 -30.82 19.67
N SER A 112 10.50 -30.88 18.59
CA SER A 112 10.02 -31.36 17.30
C SER A 112 9.88 -32.89 17.31
N ARG A 113 8.77 -33.42 16.77
CA ARG A 113 8.46 -34.87 16.79
C ARG A 113 9.25 -35.71 15.80
N ASN A 114 10.09 -35.09 14.96
CA ASN A 114 10.79 -35.76 13.85
C ASN A 114 12.30 -35.49 13.89
N ILE A 115 12.94 -35.78 15.02
CA ILE A 115 14.40 -35.70 15.17
C ILE A 115 14.98 -37.08 14.91
N VAL A 116 15.80 -37.21 13.89
CA VAL A 116 16.65 -38.39 13.69
C VAL A 116 18.06 -38.00 14.14
N TYR A 117 18.48 -38.51 15.29
CA TYR A 117 19.88 -38.40 15.70
C TYR A 117 20.70 -39.32 14.79
N LEU A 118 21.50 -38.73 13.90
CA LEU A 118 22.49 -39.50 13.15
C LEU A 118 23.70 -39.73 14.06
N PRO A 119 23.99 -40.97 14.50
CA PRO A 119 25.25 -41.26 15.15
C PRO A 119 26.39 -41.12 14.14
N HIS A 120 27.44 -40.40 14.54
CA HIS A 120 28.72 -40.37 13.84
C HIS A 120 29.30 -41.80 13.65
N GLY A 121 29.20 -42.34 12.44
CA GLY A 121 29.75 -43.64 12.05
C GLY A 121 29.48 -43.96 10.57
N PRO A 122 30.31 -44.79 9.91
CA PRO A 122 30.28 -44.99 8.45
C PRO A 122 29.08 -45.80 7.91
N GLN A 123 28.13 -46.22 8.75
CA GLN A 123 27.02 -47.09 8.34
C GLN A 123 25.73 -46.29 8.11
N MET A 124 25.73 -45.41 7.10
CA MET A 124 24.49 -44.86 6.53
C MET A 124 23.89 -45.86 5.53
N LEU A 125 23.12 -46.83 6.02
CA LEU A 125 22.16 -47.58 5.19
C LEU A 125 20.76 -47.26 5.71
N LEU A 126 20.14 -46.25 5.10
CA LEU A 126 18.69 -46.05 5.18
C LEU A 126 18.02 -47.25 4.51
N ASN A 127 17.36 -48.07 5.32
CA ASN A 127 16.55 -49.18 4.84
C ASN A 127 15.34 -48.63 4.06
N ILE A 128 15.42 -48.66 2.73
CA ILE A 128 14.31 -48.38 1.81
C ILE A 128 13.55 -49.66 1.37
N SER A 129 13.76 -50.82 2.01
CA SER A 129 12.96 -52.02 1.70
C SER A 129 11.67 -52.04 2.54
N GLY A 130 10.67 -51.29 2.10
CA GLY A 130 9.36 -51.23 2.73
C GLY A 130 8.26 -50.68 1.82
N ALA A 131 8.33 -50.98 0.51
CA ALA A 131 7.27 -50.69 -0.45
C ALA A 131 7.23 -51.79 -1.52
N ALA A 132 6.87 -53.01 -1.12
CA ALA A 132 6.42 -54.07 -2.03
C ALA A 132 5.66 -55.14 -1.23
N GLN A 133 4.38 -54.87 -0.95
CA GLN A 133 3.22 -55.77 -1.04
C GLN A 133 1.97 -55.06 -0.50
#